data_AF-A0A1W0A484-F1
#
_entry.id   AF-A0A1W0A484-F1
#
_cell.length_a   1.000
_cell.length_b   1.000
_cell.length_c   1.000
_cell.angle_alpha   90.00
_cell.angle_beta   90.00
_cell.angle_gamma   90.00
#
_symmetry.space_group_name_H-M   'P 1'
#
loop_
_entity.id
_entity.type
_entity.pdbx_description
1 polymer ?
#
loop_
_entity_poly.entity_id
_entity_poly.type
_entity_poly.pdbx_seq_one_letter_code
_entity_poly.pdbx_strand_id
1 'polypeptide(L)'
;MEIWRNSVVRLLLLGTRDLSSPLHLLRGQDVVLKMILDHLIAIWKDALVFRVRGFVQFGDVEYTNEEFEGYEQLEFEPYYVQFPPPLMENVDGIMQCKPYHVNMMPFFIGDLNSLPKECRRYDQILRECFWRCGETGKVGYLTIHEGFVQANTSQRRPGLHVEAPNANKMKKRFRRSGFSEHKWVQFNWGEGRCMEHDLIGGIYMASNISDSCGIWNCVVKGKSNIVGDLGDVDVLHGVLNHNEHEYYQPGANELIWITDHTPHESLPLSTTQFRQYFRFVTSNVSVWFADHSTPNPLGIEPNAKIIYGSKFDSSLSYNP
;
A
#
# COMPACT_ATOMS: atom_id res chain seq x y z
N MET A 1 0.31 -23.90 -7.80
CA MET A 1 -0.85 -23.00 -7.62
C MET A 1 -0.99 -22.73 -6.13
N GLU A 2 -0.68 -21.50 -5.69
CA GLU A 2 -0.68 -21.12 -4.27
C GLU A 2 -2.08 -20.87 -3.69
N ILE A 3 -3.13 -21.46 -4.28
CA ILE A 3 -4.54 -21.22 -3.91
C ILE A 3 -4.85 -21.54 -2.45
N TRP A 4 -4.06 -22.40 -1.81
CA TRP A 4 -4.17 -22.72 -0.39
C TRP A 4 -3.80 -21.55 0.54
N ARG A 5 -3.10 -20.52 0.03
CA ARG A 5 -2.83 -19.28 0.78
C ARG A 5 -4.08 -18.39 0.89
N ASN A 6 -5.05 -18.57 -0.02
CA ASN A 6 -6.29 -17.83 -0.01
C ASN A 6 -7.13 -18.14 1.23
N SER A 7 -7.43 -17.12 2.03
CA SER A 7 -8.21 -17.26 3.26
C SER A 7 -9.61 -17.83 3.03
N VAL A 8 -10.29 -17.48 1.93
CA VAL A 8 -11.63 -18.00 1.60
C VAL A 8 -11.57 -19.48 1.24
N VAL A 9 -10.55 -19.91 0.48
CA VAL A 9 -10.37 -21.33 0.15
C VAL A 9 -10.11 -22.16 1.40
N ARG A 10 -9.27 -21.66 2.32
CA ARG A 10 -9.04 -22.31 3.61
C ARG A 10 -10.32 -22.43 4.42
N LEU A 11 -11.12 -21.36 4.51
CA LEU A 11 -12.40 -21.38 5.21
C LEU A 11 -13.39 -22.35 4.59
N LEU A 12 -13.49 -22.40 3.26
CA LEU A 12 -14.34 -23.36 2.55
C LEU A 12 -13.97 -24.80 2.94
N LEU A 13 -12.70 -25.14 2.88
CA LEU A 13 -12.19 -26.48 3.18
C LEU A 13 -12.32 -26.84 4.66
N LEU A 14 -11.99 -25.93 5.58
CA LEU A 14 -12.18 -26.14 7.01
C LEU A 14 -13.67 -26.34 7.34
N GLY A 15 -14.55 -25.55 6.71
CA GLY A 15 -15.99 -25.71 6.85
C GLY A 15 -16.49 -27.09 6.44
N THR A 16 -15.93 -27.70 5.39
CA THR A 16 -16.29 -29.09 5.02
C THR A 16 -15.90 -30.13 6.07
N ARG A 17 -14.97 -29.80 6.97
CA ARG A 17 -14.47 -30.71 8.02
C ARG A 17 -15.15 -30.50 9.37
N ASP A 18 -15.71 -29.32 9.59
CA ASP A 18 -16.41 -28.96 10.83
C ASP A 18 -17.86 -29.43 10.79
N LEU A 19 -18.23 -30.37 11.67
CA LEU A 19 -19.59 -30.92 11.78
C LEU A 19 -20.65 -29.87 12.13
N SER A 20 -20.26 -28.76 12.74
CA SER A 20 -21.17 -27.65 13.07
C SER A 20 -21.37 -26.68 11.92
N SER A 21 -20.54 -26.75 10.88
CA SER A 21 -20.62 -25.89 9.71
C SER A 21 -21.67 -26.40 8.73
N PRO A 22 -22.51 -25.53 8.13
CA PRO A 22 -23.38 -25.94 7.03
C PRO A 22 -22.57 -26.42 5.81
N LEU A 23 -21.30 -26.02 5.68
CA LEU A 23 -20.41 -26.49 4.64
C LEU A 23 -20.01 -27.97 4.80
N HIS A 24 -20.26 -28.58 5.96
CA HIS A 24 -20.04 -30.02 6.17
C HIS A 24 -20.77 -30.89 5.15
N LEU A 25 -21.93 -30.43 4.68
CA LEU A 25 -22.73 -31.13 3.67
C LEU A 25 -22.02 -31.26 2.32
N LEU A 26 -20.98 -30.45 2.08
CA LEU A 26 -20.15 -30.52 0.88
C LEU A 26 -18.97 -31.50 1.03
N ARG A 27 -18.81 -32.17 2.17
CA ARG A 27 -17.72 -33.13 2.39
C ARG A 27 -17.83 -34.28 1.39
N GLY A 28 -16.76 -34.50 0.63
CA GLY A 28 -16.71 -35.52 -0.43
C GLY A 28 -17.44 -35.14 -1.72
N GLN A 29 -18.01 -33.92 -1.80
CA GLN A 29 -18.65 -33.39 -3.00
C GLN A 29 -17.63 -32.61 -3.85
N ASP A 30 -16.57 -33.30 -4.28
CA ASP A 30 -15.40 -32.65 -4.89
C ASP A 30 -15.73 -31.85 -6.16
N VAL A 31 -16.67 -32.34 -6.97
CA VAL A 31 -17.14 -31.64 -8.18
C VAL A 31 -17.83 -30.33 -7.82
N VAL A 32 -18.70 -30.33 -6.80
CA VAL A 32 -19.43 -29.14 -6.36
C VAL A 32 -18.45 -28.13 -5.75
N LEU A 33 -17.52 -28.60 -4.90
CA LEU A 33 -16.48 -27.74 -4.32
C LEU A 33 -15.62 -27.10 -5.40
N LYS A 34 -15.24 -27.86 -6.43
CA LYS A 34 -14.49 -27.33 -7.57
C LYS A 34 -15.30 -26.26 -8.32
N MET A 35 -16.59 -26.49 -8.58
CA MET A 35 -17.44 -25.49 -9.25
C MET A 35 -17.57 -24.20 -8.43
N ILE A 36 -17.72 -24.30 -7.11
CA ILE A 36 -17.74 -23.13 -6.21
C ILE A 36 -16.40 -22.38 -6.31
N LEU A 37 -15.29 -23.10 -6.23
CA LEU A 37 -13.96 -22.51 -6.30
C LEU A 37 -13.69 -21.84 -7.66
N ASP A 38 -14.01 -22.51 -8.77
CA ASP A 38 -13.86 -21.94 -10.11
C ASP A 38 -14.67 -20.64 -10.26
N HIS A 39 -15.88 -20.60 -9.70
CA HIS A 39 -16.73 -19.41 -9.72
C HIS A 39 -16.14 -18.26 -8.88
N LEU A 40 -15.62 -18.56 -7.68
CA LEU A 40 -14.94 -17.56 -6.84
C LEU A 40 -13.70 -17.00 -7.54
N ILE A 41 -12.88 -17.86 -8.15
CA ILE A 41 -11.71 -17.46 -8.92
C ILE A 41 -12.11 -16.53 -10.08
N ALA A 42 -13.20 -16.83 -10.78
CA ALA A 42 -13.69 -15.97 -11.86
C ALA A 42 -14.08 -14.57 -11.35
N ILE A 43 -14.76 -14.47 -10.20
CA ILE A 43 -15.11 -13.19 -9.55
C ILE A 43 -13.84 -12.42 -9.16
N TRP A 44 -12.86 -13.10 -8.56
CA TRP A 44 -11.60 -12.47 -8.16
C TRP A 44 -10.78 -11.98 -9.34
N LYS A 45 -10.71 -12.75 -10.44
CA LYS A 45 -10.05 -12.34 -11.68
C LYS A 45 -10.74 -11.14 -12.33
N ASP A 46 -12.09 -11.11 -12.35
CA ASP A 46 -12.81 -9.96 -12.89
C ASP A 46 -12.56 -8.68 -12.06
N ALA A 47 -12.19 -8.78 -10.79
CA ALA A 47 -11.86 -7.60 -9.99
C ALA A 47 -10.51 -6.95 -10.34
N LEU A 48 -9.67 -7.61 -11.15
CA LEU A 48 -8.34 -7.16 -11.53
C LEU A 48 -8.33 -6.48 -12.91
N VAL A 49 -7.47 -5.48 -13.06
CA VAL A 49 -7.21 -4.79 -14.33
C VAL A 49 -5.72 -4.91 -14.64
N PHE A 50 -5.37 -5.90 -15.47
CA PHE A 50 -3.98 -6.18 -15.85
C PHE A 50 -3.42 -5.23 -16.93
N ARG A 51 -4.31 -4.55 -17.67
CA ARG A 51 -3.90 -3.59 -18.71
C ARG A 51 -3.49 -2.22 -18.13
N VAL A 52 -3.71 -2.01 -16.83
CA VAL A 52 -3.36 -0.77 -16.15
C VAL A 52 -2.17 -1.05 -15.27
N ARG A 53 -1.12 -0.28 -15.49
CA ARG A 53 0.13 -0.38 -14.73
C ARG A 53 -0.13 0.00 -13.27
N GLY A 54 0.15 -0.95 -12.38
CA GLY A 54 0.01 -0.79 -10.93
C GLY A 54 1.24 -0.16 -10.29
N PHE A 55 2.42 -0.32 -10.88
CA PHE A 55 3.65 0.26 -10.36
C PHE A 55 4.64 0.66 -11.46
N VAL A 56 5.56 1.55 -11.11
CA VAL A 56 6.61 2.08 -11.98
C VAL A 56 7.93 2.09 -11.23
N GLN A 57 8.99 1.57 -11.86
CA GLN A 57 10.38 1.78 -11.44
C GLN A 57 10.93 3.01 -12.17
N PHE A 58 11.91 3.70 -11.59
CA PHE A 58 12.38 4.99 -12.09
C PHE A 58 13.67 4.94 -12.91
N GLY A 59 13.74 4.09 -13.92
CA GLY A 59 14.91 3.96 -14.79
C GLY A 59 14.92 4.88 -16.01
N ASP A 60 16.08 5.01 -16.64
CA ASP A 60 16.18 5.48 -18.02
C ASP A 60 15.52 4.45 -18.95
N VAL A 61 14.78 4.93 -19.95
CA VAL A 61 14.21 4.08 -21.01
C VAL A 61 15.27 3.92 -22.09
N GLU A 62 15.82 2.72 -22.27
CA GLU A 62 16.54 2.41 -23.50
C GLU A 62 15.53 2.34 -24.65
N TYR A 63 15.43 3.42 -25.43
CA TYR A 63 14.70 3.38 -26.70
C TYR A 63 15.52 2.55 -27.69
N THR A 64 15.15 1.29 -27.87
CA THR A 64 15.57 0.55 -29.07
C THR A 64 14.85 1.20 -30.26
N ASN A 65 15.61 1.90 -31.09
CA ASN A 65 15.12 2.49 -32.33
C ASN A 65 14.73 1.38 -33.30
N GLU A 66 13.51 0.88 -33.24
CA GLU A 66 12.86 0.12 -34.32
C GLU A 66 11.34 0.12 -34.08
N GLU A 67 10.57 0.06 -35.15
CA GLU A 67 9.15 0.39 -35.24
C GLU A 67 8.26 -0.26 -34.15
N PHE A 68 7.75 0.55 -33.21
CA PHE A 68 6.87 0.11 -32.12
C PHE A 68 5.46 -0.23 -32.64
N GLU A 69 5.24 -1.50 -33.00
CA GLU A 69 3.90 -2.11 -33.11
C GLU A 69 3.68 -3.10 -31.96
N GLY A 70 3.30 -2.63 -30.77
CA GLY A 70 2.89 -3.55 -29.70
C GLY A 70 2.93 -2.98 -28.29
N TYR A 71 2.15 -3.62 -27.41
CA TYR A 71 2.13 -3.44 -25.96
C TYR A 71 3.42 -3.96 -25.31
N GLU A 72 4.59 -3.53 -25.78
CA GLU A 72 5.86 -3.96 -25.18
C GLU A 72 6.02 -3.39 -23.77
N GLN A 73 6.50 -4.26 -22.90
CA GLN A 73 6.73 -4.01 -21.48
C GLN A 73 7.86 -3.00 -21.39
N LEU A 74 7.55 -1.73 -21.11
CA LEU A 74 8.60 -0.75 -20.77
C LEU A 74 9.33 -1.28 -19.54
N GLU A 75 10.52 -1.84 -19.76
CA GLU A 75 11.48 -2.24 -18.74
C GLU A 75 12.19 -0.97 -18.26
N PHE A 76 12.11 -0.71 -16.96
CA PHE A 76 12.77 0.42 -16.33
C PHE A 76 13.88 -0.14 -15.44
N GLU A 77 15.09 0.40 -15.58
CA GLU A 77 16.16 0.10 -14.63
C GLU A 77 15.78 0.55 -13.20
N PRO A 78 16.11 -0.23 -12.16
CA PRO A 78 15.89 0.18 -10.78
C PRO A 78 16.59 1.50 -10.44
N TYR A 79 15.88 2.40 -9.76
CA TYR A 79 16.46 3.67 -9.28
C TYR A 79 16.74 3.61 -7.79
N TYR A 80 18.00 3.70 -7.42
CA TYR A 80 18.44 3.58 -6.04
C TYR A 80 18.63 4.96 -5.39
N VAL A 81 18.01 5.14 -4.23
CA VAL A 81 18.11 6.35 -3.42
C VAL A 81 18.95 6.12 -2.18
N GLN A 82 19.64 7.15 -1.70
CA GLN A 82 20.39 7.03 -0.46
C GLN A 82 19.49 7.32 0.76
N PHE A 83 19.31 6.32 1.62
CA PHE A 83 18.71 6.54 2.94
C PHE A 83 19.68 7.32 3.84
N PRO A 84 19.18 8.24 4.68
CA PRO A 84 20.04 8.88 5.67
C PRO A 84 20.50 7.86 6.72
N PRO A 85 21.66 8.10 7.37
CA PRO A 85 22.06 7.32 8.53
C PRO A 85 20.92 7.28 9.57
N PRO A 86 20.68 6.13 10.23
CA PRO A 86 19.73 6.03 11.33
C PRO A 86 19.97 7.10 12.39
N LEU A 87 18.90 7.52 13.07
CA LEU A 87 19.08 8.29 14.29
C LEU A 87 19.81 7.42 15.31
N MET A 88 20.69 8.04 16.08
CA MET A 88 21.46 7.36 17.11
C MET A 88 21.10 7.93 18.49
N GLU A 89 21.09 7.09 19.50
CA GLU A 89 20.93 7.48 20.90
C GLU A 89 21.94 6.73 21.78
N ASN A 90 22.28 7.35 22.91
CA ASN A 90 23.11 6.73 23.92
C ASN A 90 22.20 6.11 24.99
N VAL A 91 22.29 4.79 25.15
CA VAL A 91 21.61 4.05 26.21
C VAL A 91 22.68 3.31 27.00
N ASP A 92 22.79 3.64 28.28
CA ASP A 92 23.77 3.05 29.21
C ASP A 92 25.22 3.09 28.73
N GLY A 93 25.61 4.18 28.05
CA GLY A 93 26.97 4.36 27.52
C GLY A 93 27.21 3.72 26.14
N ILE A 94 26.20 3.06 25.57
CA ILE A 94 26.28 2.38 24.27
C ILE A 94 25.48 3.19 23.24
N MET A 95 26.13 3.51 22.11
CA MET A 95 25.46 4.14 20.97
C MET A 95 24.67 3.08 20.20
N GLN A 96 23.36 3.29 20.06
CA GLN A 96 22.46 2.40 19.34
C GLN A 96 21.53 3.16 18.39
N CYS A 97 20.95 2.46 17.41
CA CYS A 97 19.95 3.04 16.52
C CYS A 97 18.68 3.36 17.30
N LYS A 98 18.22 4.61 17.20
CA LYS A 98 16.98 5.12 17.79
C LYS A 98 15.81 4.88 16.83
N PRO A 99 14.77 4.13 17.23
CA PRO A 99 13.55 4.01 16.45
C PRO A 99 12.90 5.37 16.18
N TYR A 100 12.34 5.54 14.99
CA TYR A 100 11.70 6.79 14.58
C TYR A 100 10.46 6.48 13.74
N HIS A 101 9.34 7.09 14.08
CA HIS A 101 8.08 6.83 13.38
C HIS A 101 7.29 8.11 13.19
N VAL A 102 7.02 8.43 11.92
CA VAL A 102 5.96 9.37 11.51
C VAL A 102 5.06 8.64 10.53
N ASN A 103 3.75 8.86 10.62
CA ASN A 103 2.80 8.23 9.71
C ASN A 103 1.84 9.26 9.14
N MET A 104 1.76 9.34 7.81
CA MET A 104 0.87 10.27 7.10
C MET A 104 1.00 11.73 7.57
N MET A 105 2.19 12.18 7.95
CA MET A 105 2.39 13.55 8.43
C MET A 105 2.25 14.54 7.27
N PRO A 106 1.34 15.53 7.36
CA PRO A 106 1.13 16.50 6.29
C PRO A 106 2.31 17.47 6.18
N PHE A 107 2.68 17.84 4.95
CA PHE A 107 3.72 18.83 4.66
C PHE A 107 3.49 19.42 3.25
N PHE A 108 4.14 20.53 2.93
CA PHE A 108 4.06 21.12 1.58
C PHE A 108 5.05 20.46 0.63
N ILE A 109 4.54 19.88 -0.46
CA ILE A 109 5.34 19.28 -1.52
C ILE A 109 6.24 20.34 -2.14
N GLY A 110 7.55 20.07 -2.20
CA GLY A 110 8.55 21.03 -2.69
C GLY A 110 9.11 21.99 -1.63
N ASP A 111 8.57 22.03 -0.41
CA ASP A 111 9.09 22.85 0.68
C ASP A 111 9.58 21.98 1.86
N LEU A 112 10.88 21.73 1.89
CA LEU A 112 11.52 20.99 2.98
C LEU A 112 11.48 21.73 4.32
N ASN A 113 11.23 23.05 4.35
CA ASN A 113 11.10 23.78 5.61
C ASN A 113 9.76 23.52 6.30
N SER A 114 8.78 23.00 5.57
CA SER A 114 7.54 22.48 6.13
C SER A 114 7.70 21.15 6.86
N LEU A 115 8.90 20.55 6.88
CA LEU A 115 9.20 19.31 7.59
C LEU A 115 9.99 19.56 8.90
N PRO A 116 9.71 18.78 9.97
CA PRO A 116 10.54 18.72 11.16
C PRO A 116 11.99 18.33 10.85
N LYS A 117 12.93 18.75 11.71
CA LYS A 117 14.37 18.56 11.49
C LYS A 117 14.75 17.09 11.25
N GLU A 118 14.14 16.18 11.99
CA GLU A 118 14.40 14.74 11.93
C GLU A 118 13.95 14.13 10.59
N CYS A 119 12.87 14.66 9.99
CA CYS A 119 12.34 14.25 8.69
C CYS A 119 13.14 14.84 7.51
N ARG A 120 13.71 16.03 7.67
CA ARG A 120 14.53 16.68 6.63
C ARG A 120 15.77 15.88 6.21
N ARG A 121 16.21 14.89 7.00
CA ARG A 121 17.27 13.96 6.60
C ARG A 121 16.92 13.12 5.37
N TYR A 122 15.64 13.00 5.03
CA TYR A 122 15.15 12.30 3.85
C TYR A 122 15.04 13.22 2.62
N ASP A 123 15.67 14.40 2.64
CA ASP A 123 15.53 15.40 1.59
C ASP A 123 15.92 14.88 0.20
N GLN A 124 16.97 14.06 0.07
CA GLN A 124 17.36 13.46 -1.19
C GLN A 124 16.22 12.62 -1.79
N ILE A 125 15.66 11.69 -1.01
CA ILE A 125 14.53 10.85 -1.45
C ILE A 125 13.31 11.71 -1.79
N LEU A 126 13.02 12.72 -0.96
CA LEU A 126 11.89 13.62 -1.17
C LEU A 126 12.02 14.47 -2.43
N ARG A 127 13.21 14.98 -2.73
CA ARG A 127 13.48 15.75 -3.95
C ARG A 127 13.24 14.92 -5.21
N GLU A 128 13.64 13.64 -5.19
CA GLU A 128 13.35 12.71 -6.29
C GLU A 128 11.84 12.51 -6.50
N CYS A 129 11.06 12.46 -5.42
CA CYS A 129 9.61 12.37 -5.48
C CYS A 129 8.96 13.67 -5.96
N PHE A 130 9.43 14.83 -5.48
CA PHE A 130 8.86 16.14 -5.81
C PHE A 130 8.96 16.45 -7.29
N TRP A 131 10.14 16.17 -7.88
CA TRP A 131 10.37 16.35 -9.30
C TRP A 131 9.38 15.56 -10.16
N ARG A 132 9.06 14.32 -9.75
CA ARG A 132 8.22 13.40 -10.53
C ARG A 132 6.72 13.62 -10.35
N CYS A 133 6.27 14.02 -9.16
CA CYS A 133 4.83 14.15 -8.91
C CYS A 133 4.20 15.43 -9.47
N GLY A 134 4.99 16.49 -9.71
CA GLY A 134 4.48 17.75 -10.26
C GLY A 134 3.48 18.49 -9.36
N GLU A 135 3.44 18.18 -8.07
CA GLU A 135 2.42 18.68 -7.13
C GLU A 135 2.93 19.77 -6.18
N THR A 136 3.96 20.52 -6.57
CA THR A 136 4.58 21.57 -5.74
C THR A 136 3.56 22.54 -5.15
N GLY A 137 3.68 22.82 -3.85
CA GLY A 137 2.79 23.71 -3.10
C GLY A 137 1.52 23.04 -2.56
N LYS A 138 1.18 21.82 -3.00
CA LYS A 138 0.08 21.05 -2.41
C LYS A 138 0.52 20.36 -1.11
N VAL A 139 -0.44 19.95 -0.29
CA VAL A 139 -0.19 19.15 0.92
C VAL A 139 0.01 17.69 0.51
N GLY A 140 1.20 17.14 0.77
CA GLY A 140 1.50 15.72 0.69
C GLY A 140 1.66 15.09 2.08
N TYR A 141 1.82 13.78 2.14
CA TYR A 141 1.84 13.03 3.40
C TYR A 141 3.04 12.10 3.49
N LEU A 142 3.80 12.25 4.58
CA LEU A 142 5.03 11.51 4.81
C LEU A 142 4.83 10.41 5.86
N THR A 143 5.29 9.21 5.54
CA THR A 143 5.48 8.11 6.49
C THR A 143 6.97 7.73 6.48
N ILE A 144 7.59 7.74 7.67
CA ILE A 144 8.92 7.17 7.92
C ILE A 144 8.75 6.17 9.06
N HIS A 145 9.26 4.96 8.88
CA HIS A 145 9.28 3.95 9.94
C HIS A 145 10.68 3.33 10.03
N GLU A 146 11.44 3.78 11.02
CA GLU A 146 12.77 3.28 11.39
C GLU A 146 12.65 2.42 12.64
N GLY A 147 13.13 1.18 12.60
CA GLY A 147 13.12 0.31 13.78
C GLY A 147 13.65 -1.11 13.51
N PHE A 148 13.93 -1.83 14.59
CA PHE A 148 14.29 -3.24 14.50
C PHE A 148 13.08 -4.09 14.13
N VAL A 149 13.25 -4.92 13.10
CA VAL A 149 12.27 -5.91 12.67
C VAL A 149 12.83 -7.28 13.04
N GLN A 150 12.04 -8.08 13.75
CA GLN A 150 12.46 -9.42 14.15
C GLN A 150 12.38 -10.38 12.96
N ALA A 151 13.30 -11.36 12.90
CA ALA A 151 13.24 -12.42 11.91
C ALA A 151 11.84 -13.07 11.87
N ASN A 152 11.37 -13.36 10.67
CA ASN A 152 10.04 -13.89 10.36
C ASN A 152 8.87 -12.97 10.71
N THR A 153 9.12 -11.67 10.92
CA THR A 153 8.06 -10.66 11.07
C THR A 153 8.22 -9.56 10.04
N SER A 154 7.11 -8.88 9.71
CA SER A 154 7.08 -7.72 8.82
C SER A 154 6.97 -6.43 9.65
N GLN A 155 7.62 -5.35 9.19
CA GLN A 155 7.55 -4.05 9.89
C GLN A 155 6.17 -3.38 9.75
N ARG A 156 5.47 -3.68 8.65
CA ARG A 156 4.16 -3.10 8.30
C ARG A 156 3.11 -4.20 8.26
N ARG A 157 1.86 -3.81 7.99
CA ARG A 157 0.70 -4.70 7.95
C ARG A 157 1.01 -5.93 7.06
N PRO A 158 0.97 -7.15 7.62
CA PRO A 158 1.10 -8.36 6.81
C PRO A 158 -0.19 -8.60 6.00
N GLY A 159 -0.06 -9.45 4.98
CA GLY A 159 -1.15 -9.80 4.08
C GLY A 159 -1.34 -8.79 2.95
N LEU A 160 -2.00 -9.26 1.90
CA LEU A 160 -2.19 -8.51 0.68
C LEU A 160 -3.25 -7.40 0.83
N HIS A 161 -2.88 -6.19 0.43
CA HIS A 161 -3.76 -5.04 0.51
C HIS A 161 -3.54 -4.04 -0.63
N VAL A 162 -4.49 -3.12 -0.77
CA VAL A 162 -4.37 -1.86 -1.52
C VAL A 162 -4.47 -0.70 -0.53
N GLU A 163 -3.96 0.49 -0.88
CA GLU A 163 -4.03 1.65 0.03
C GLU A 163 -5.43 2.29 0.06
N ALA A 164 -6.17 2.27 -1.05
CA ALA A 164 -7.51 2.82 -1.19
C ALA A 164 -8.60 1.79 -0.85
N PRO A 165 -9.28 1.88 0.31
CA PRO A 165 -10.39 1.00 0.66
C PRO A 165 -11.64 1.24 -0.22
N ASN A 166 -12.56 0.28 -0.19
CA ASN A 166 -13.85 0.43 -0.87
C ASN A 166 -14.67 1.59 -0.26
N ALA A 167 -14.95 2.62 -1.06
CA ALA A 167 -15.67 3.82 -0.62
C ALA A 167 -17.08 3.52 -0.05
N ASN A 168 -17.80 2.53 -0.59
CA ASN A 168 -19.13 2.15 -0.10
C ASN A 168 -19.06 1.46 1.26
N LYS A 169 -18.06 0.61 1.49
CA LYS A 169 -17.82 -0.01 2.81
C LYS A 169 -17.44 1.05 3.83
N MET A 170 -16.57 1.99 3.47
CA MET A 170 -16.21 3.11 4.33
C MET A 170 -17.43 3.98 4.66
N LYS A 171 -18.25 4.37 3.69
CA LYS A 171 -19.51 5.11 3.93
C LYS A 171 -20.43 4.40 4.92
N LYS A 172 -20.62 3.08 4.77
CA LYS A 172 -21.47 2.29 5.68
C LYS A 172 -20.91 2.30 7.10
N ARG A 173 -19.58 2.18 7.25
CA ARG A 173 -18.90 2.28 8.54
C ARG A 173 -19.10 3.66 9.17
N PHE A 174 -18.85 4.73 8.42
CA PHE A 174 -19.04 6.10 8.89
C PHE A 174 -20.51 6.41 9.26
N ARG A 175 -21.49 5.96 8.47
CA ARG A 175 -22.91 6.12 8.83
C ARG A 175 -23.25 5.47 10.18
N ARG A 176 -22.70 4.28 10.46
CA ARG A 176 -22.92 3.59 11.75
C ARG A 176 -22.30 4.33 12.93
N SER A 177 -21.25 5.09 12.72
CA SER A 177 -20.60 5.91 13.75
C SER A 177 -21.29 7.28 13.97
N GLY A 178 -22.46 7.52 13.39
CA GLY A 178 -23.22 8.76 13.61
C GLY A 178 -22.83 9.92 12.69
N PHE A 179 -22.08 9.68 11.61
CA PHE A 179 -21.70 10.73 10.67
C PHE A 179 -22.73 11.00 9.58
N SER A 180 -22.82 12.28 9.19
CA SER A 180 -23.62 12.76 8.05
C SER A 180 -23.20 12.09 6.74
N GLU A 181 -24.15 11.96 5.80
CA GLU A 181 -23.92 11.35 4.49
C GLU A 181 -22.80 12.04 3.72
N HIS A 182 -21.61 11.45 3.75
CA HIS A 182 -20.53 11.92 2.89
C HIS A 182 -20.67 11.31 1.51
N LYS A 183 -20.69 12.15 0.48
CA LYS A 183 -20.79 11.76 -0.93
C LYS A 183 -19.43 11.30 -1.49
N TRP A 184 -18.72 10.40 -0.80
CA TRP A 184 -17.50 9.79 -1.34
C TRP A 184 -17.82 8.90 -2.54
N VAL A 185 -17.86 9.44 -3.76
CA VAL A 185 -18.05 8.61 -4.96
C VAL A 185 -16.85 7.65 -5.11
N GLN A 186 -15.68 8.10 -4.68
CA GLN A 186 -14.43 7.36 -4.58
C GLN A 186 -13.74 7.71 -3.25
N PHE A 187 -12.83 6.84 -2.81
CA PHE A 187 -11.98 7.05 -1.65
C PHE A 187 -10.54 6.94 -2.15
N ASN A 188 -9.77 8.01 -1.99
CA ASN A 188 -8.45 8.15 -2.58
C ASN A 188 -7.37 8.16 -1.50
N TRP A 189 -6.22 7.61 -1.86
CA TRP A 189 -5.01 7.60 -1.04
C TRP A 189 -3.78 7.95 -1.88
N GLY A 190 -3.81 9.13 -2.48
CA GLY A 190 -2.85 9.62 -3.47
C GLY A 190 -3.38 9.60 -4.90
N GLU A 191 -4.40 8.77 -5.21
CA GLU A 191 -5.03 8.67 -6.54
C GLU A 191 -4.02 8.46 -7.68
N GLY A 192 -3.14 7.47 -7.53
CA GLY A 192 -2.08 7.22 -8.51
C GLY A 192 -2.63 6.77 -9.86
N ARG A 193 -2.21 7.43 -10.94
CA ARG A 193 -2.49 7.04 -12.32
C ARG A 193 -1.23 7.17 -13.16
N CYS A 194 -0.96 6.14 -13.96
CA CYS A 194 0.07 6.16 -15.00
C CYS A 194 -0.65 6.39 -16.33
N MET A 195 -0.40 7.52 -16.98
CA MET A 195 -0.94 7.82 -18.31
C MET A 195 0.24 8.00 -19.26
N GLU A 196 0.38 7.09 -20.21
CA GLU A 196 1.54 7.04 -21.11
C GLU A 196 2.86 7.00 -20.30
N HIS A 197 3.56 8.13 -20.20
CA HIS A 197 4.81 8.30 -19.47
C HIS A 197 4.69 9.22 -18.24
N ASP A 198 3.50 9.76 -17.97
CA ASP A 198 3.26 10.68 -16.86
C ASP A 198 2.70 9.96 -15.63
N LEU A 199 3.25 10.30 -14.47
CA LEU A 199 2.77 9.84 -13.17
C LEU A 199 1.97 10.94 -12.50
N ILE A 200 0.67 10.71 -12.39
CA ILE A 200 -0.26 11.62 -11.72
C ILE A 200 -0.53 11.05 -10.34
N GLY A 201 -0.25 11.83 -9.29
CA GLY A 201 -0.51 11.44 -7.91
C GLY A 201 0.26 10.19 -7.46
N GLY A 202 -0.40 9.33 -6.70
CA GLY A 202 0.10 8.02 -6.25
C GLY A 202 0.98 8.06 -5.01
N ILE A 203 1.72 6.96 -4.83
CA ILE A 203 2.51 6.68 -3.63
C ILE A 203 3.92 6.31 -4.05
N TYR A 204 4.90 7.02 -3.52
CA TYR A 204 6.32 6.73 -3.67
C TYR A 204 6.78 5.95 -2.45
N MET A 205 7.51 4.87 -2.63
CA MET A 205 7.99 4.05 -1.51
C MET A 205 9.39 3.50 -1.76
N ALA A 206 10.13 3.36 -0.67
CA ALA A 206 11.45 2.75 -0.65
C ALA A 206 11.71 2.09 0.71
N SER A 207 12.66 1.15 0.73
CA SER A 207 13.12 0.48 1.94
C SER A 207 14.63 0.28 1.85
N ASN A 208 15.35 0.49 2.95
CA ASN A 208 16.80 0.21 2.99
C ASN A 208 17.15 -1.29 2.99
N ILE A 209 16.13 -2.16 3.00
CA ILE A 209 16.23 -3.61 2.98
C ILE A 209 15.43 -4.15 1.79
N SER A 210 16.08 -4.99 0.98
CA SER A 210 15.49 -5.72 -0.14
C SER A 210 14.45 -6.72 0.32
N ASP A 211 13.60 -7.17 -0.59
CA ASP A 211 12.69 -8.31 -0.37
C ASP A 211 11.73 -8.10 0.83
N SER A 212 11.54 -6.85 1.25
CA SER A 212 10.71 -6.47 2.40
C SER A 212 9.27 -6.08 2.00
N CYS A 213 9.00 -6.07 0.69
CA CYS A 213 7.71 -5.78 0.10
C CYS A 213 7.54 -6.60 -1.20
N GLY A 214 6.32 -7.02 -1.48
CA GLY A 214 5.91 -7.63 -2.74
C GLY A 214 4.78 -6.82 -3.38
N ILE A 215 4.83 -6.66 -4.70
CA ILE A 215 3.91 -5.81 -5.48
C ILE A 215 3.52 -6.54 -6.75
N TRP A 216 2.28 -6.39 -7.20
CA TRP A 216 1.82 -6.94 -8.48
C TRP A 216 1.54 -5.82 -9.46
N ASN A 217 1.97 -5.96 -10.72
CA ASN A 217 1.70 -4.97 -11.76
C ASN A 217 0.24 -5.04 -12.27
N CYS A 218 -0.71 -4.73 -11.40
CA CYS A 218 -2.10 -4.63 -11.77
C CYS A 218 -2.83 -3.72 -10.80
N VAL A 219 -4.08 -3.41 -11.14
CA VAL A 219 -4.94 -2.55 -10.32
C VAL A 219 -6.21 -3.31 -9.93
N VAL A 220 -6.60 -3.20 -8.67
CA VAL A 220 -7.91 -3.68 -8.20
C VAL A 220 -8.98 -2.64 -8.52
N LYS A 221 -10.07 -3.05 -9.18
CA LYS A 221 -11.20 -2.15 -9.47
C LYS A 221 -11.73 -1.53 -8.17
N GLY A 222 -11.64 -0.21 -8.00
CA GLY A 222 -11.98 0.47 -6.72
C GLY A 222 -13.42 0.30 -6.22
N LYS A 223 -14.37 -0.07 -7.10
CA LYS A 223 -15.76 -0.39 -6.74
C LYS A 223 -15.98 -1.88 -6.43
N SER A 224 -14.96 -2.72 -6.52
CA SER A 224 -15.10 -4.16 -6.32
C SER A 224 -15.45 -4.49 -4.87
N ASN A 225 -16.36 -5.44 -4.71
CA ASN A 225 -16.77 -5.91 -3.39
C ASN A 225 -15.71 -6.77 -2.70
N ILE A 226 -14.65 -7.16 -3.43
CA ILE A 226 -13.54 -7.98 -2.90
C ILE A 226 -12.62 -7.18 -2.00
N VAL A 227 -12.56 -5.84 -2.15
CA VAL A 227 -11.75 -4.98 -1.29
C VAL A 227 -12.43 -4.92 0.07
N GLY A 228 -11.85 -5.63 1.04
CA GLY A 228 -12.26 -5.71 2.43
C GLY A 228 -11.97 -4.43 3.21
N ASP A 229 -11.97 -4.57 4.53
CA ASP A 229 -11.73 -3.44 5.42
C ASP A 229 -10.31 -2.92 5.29
N LEU A 230 -10.18 -1.58 5.27
CA LEU A 230 -8.90 -0.89 5.16
C LEU A 230 -8.05 -1.37 3.96
N GLY A 231 -8.69 -1.72 2.84
CA GLY A 231 -7.99 -2.12 1.62
C GLY A 231 -7.55 -3.58 1.58
N ASP A 232 -8.01 -4.42 2.51
CA ASP A 232 -7.73 -5.86 2.49
C ASP A 232 -8.12 -6.50 1.15
N VAL A 233 -7.20 -7.24 0.52
CA VAL A 233 -7.50 -8.01 -0.68
C VAL A 233 -6.85 -9.39 -0.62
N ASP A 234 -6.70 -9.95 0.59
CA ASP A 234 -6.07 -11.26 0.85
C ASP A 234 -6.73 -12.40 0.04
N VAL A 235 -8.01 -12.24 -0.30
CA VAL A 235 -8.78 -13.10 -1.20
C VAL A 235 -8.22 -13.19 -2.63
N LEU A 236 -7.24 -12.37 -2.99
CA LEU A 236 -6.55 -12.42 -4.27
C LEU A 236 -5.31 -13.32 -4.25
N HIS A 237 -4.83 -13.76 -3.08
CA HIS A 237 -3.79 -14.78 -3.03
C HIS A 237 -4.27 -16.04 -3.77
N GLY A 238 -3.41 -16.60 -4.62
CA GLY A 238 -3.74 -17.73 -5.48
C GLY A 238 -4.40 -17.38 -6.82
N VAL A 239 -4.89 -16.15 -6.97
CA VAL A 239 -5.31 -15.59 -8.28
C VAL A 239 -4.24 -14.71 -8.86
N LEU A 240 -3.55 -13.95 -8.01
CA LEU A 240 -2.34 -13.24 -8.40
C LEU A 240 -1.18 -14.23 -8.58
N ASN A 241 -0.84 -14.51 -9.83
CA ASN A 241 0.25 -15.40 -10.21
C ASN A 241 1.55 -14.61 -10.36
N HIS A 242 2.60 -15.02 -9.66
CA HIS A 242 3.89 -14.33 -9.68
C HIS A 242 4.51 -14.27 -11.07
N ASN A 243 4.33 -15.33 -11.86
CA ASN A 243 4.93 -15.45 -13.19
C ASN A 243 4.12 -14.74 -14.29
N GLU A 244 2.80 -14.60 -14.10
CA GLU A 244 1.91 -14.04 -15.12
C GLU A 244 1.56 -12.57 -14.86
N HIS A 245 1.65 -12.10 -13.62
CA HIS A 245 1.18 -10.77 -13.22
C HIS A 245 2.31 -9.90 -12.68
N GLU A 246 3.52 -10.12 -13.21
CA GLU A 246 4.70 -9.28 -13.00
C GLU A 246 4.90 -8.96 -11.51
N TYR A 247 5.01 -10.01 -10.70
CA TYR A 247 5.31 -9.84 -9.28
C TYR A 247 6.70 -9.27 -9.11
N TYR A 248 6.80 -8.23 -8.30
CA TYR A 248 8.01 -7.48 -8.10
C TYR A 248 8.34 -7.31 -6.62
N GLN A 249 9.60 -7.55 -6.28
CA GLN A 249 10.16 -7.31 -4.95
C GLN A 249 11.25 -6.24 -5.10
N PRO A 250 11.00 -5.00 -4.63
CA PRO A 250 11.97 -3.94 -4.75
C PRO A 250 13.28 -4.27 -4.03
N GLY A 251 14.39 -3.90 -4.67
CA GLY A 251 15.73 -3.98 -4.11
C GLY A 251 15.90 -3.09 -2.89
N ALA A 252 16.99 -3.32 -2.14
CA ALA A 252 17.38 -2.42 -1.07
C ALA A 252 17.66 -1.04 -1.68
N ASN A 253 17.14 -0.01 -1.05
CA ASN A 253 17.26 1.39 -1.46
C ASN A 253 16.57 1.73 -2.79
N GLU A 254 15.76 0.84 -3.36
CA GLU A 254 15.04 1.15 -4.59
C GLU A 254 13.83 2.05 -4.30
N LEU A 255 13.70 3.14 -5.07
CA LEU A 255 12.53 3.99 -5.07
C LEU A 255 11.60 3.56 -6.21
N ILE A 256 10.34 3.33 -5.86
CA ILE A 256 9.29 2.96 -6.80
C ILE A 256 8.05 3.82 -6.58
N TRP A 257 7.15 3.79 -7.55
CA TRP A 257 5.82 4.38 -7.46
C TRP A 257 4.74 3.32 -7.65
N ILE A 258 3.65 3.44 -6.88
CA ILE A 258 2.46 2.61 -7.01
C ILE A 258 1.18 3.46 -7.04
N THR A 259 0.13 2.90 -7.64
CA THR A 259 -1.23 3.43 -7.46
C THR A 259 -1.77 3.08 -6.07
N ASP A 260 -2.81 3.78 -5.63
CA ASP A 260 -3.51 3.45 -4.38
C ASP A 260 -4.39 2.20 -4.48
N HIS A 261 -4.54 1.64 -5.68
CA HIS A 261 -5.30 0.41 -5.95
C HIS A 261 -4.40 -0.78 -6.35
N THR A 262 -3.08 -0.64 -6.23
CA THR A 262 -2.11 -1.68 -6.56
C THR A 262 -2.01 -2.69 -5.41
N PRO A 263 -2.22 -4.00 -5.67
CA PRO A 263 -1.99 -5.03 -4.65
C PRO A 263 -0.51 -5.05 -4.24
N HIS A 264 -0.27 -4.95 -2.94
CA HIS A 264 1.05 -5.07 -2.36
C HIS A 264 0.97 -5.63 -0.94
N GLU A 265 2.10 -6.10 -0.44
CA GLU A 265 2.22 -6.67 0.90
C GLU A 265 3.56 -6.34 1.55
N SER A 266 3.58 -6.26 2.89
CA SER A 266 4.84 -6.23 3.64
C SER A 266 5.29 -7.65 3.91
N LEU A 267 6.51 -7.97 3.51
CA LEU A 267 7.06 -9.31 3.64
C LEU A 267 7.82 -9.49 4.96
N PRO A 268 7.80 -10.69 5.56
CA PRO A 268 8.65 -11.02 6.70
C PRO A 268 10.14 -10.97 6.32
N LEU A 269 10.98 -10.43 7.21
CA LEU A 269 12.43 -10.44 7.01
C LEU A 269 13.04 -11.78 7.45
N SER A 270 14.04 -12.27 6.72
CA SER A 270 14.73 -13.52 7.07
C SER A 270 15.61 -13.41 8.32
N THR A 271 16.10 -12.21 8.62
CA THR A 271 16.98 -11.92 9.76
C THR A 271 16.47 -10.73 10.57
N THR A 272 16.84 -10.66 11.85
CA THR A 272 16.57 -9.49 12.70
C THR A 272 17.52 -8.36 12.30
N GLN A 273 16.96 -7.21 11.92
CA GLN A 273 17.75 -6.08 11.42
C GLN A 273 17.01 -4.75 11.57
N PHE A 274 17.76 -3.64 11.52
CA PHE A 274 17.20 -2.29 11.58
C PHE A 274 16.74 -1.85 10.19
N ARG A 275 15.43 -1.64 10.03
CA ARG A 275 14.80 -1.24 8.78
C ARG A 275 14.40 0.22 8.81
N GLN A 276 14.71 0.94 7.75
CA GLN A 276 14.16 2.25 7.43
C GLN A 276 13.20 2.09 6.24
N TYR A 277 11.94 2.41 6.47
CA TYR A 277 10.90 2.44 5.45
C TYR A 277 10.46 3.87 5.19
N PHE A 278 10.40 4.25 3.92
CA PHE A 278 9.95 5.55 3.45
C PHE A 278 8.70 5.37 2.59
N ARG A 279 7.70 6.21 2.83
CA ARG A 279 6.53 6.34 1.97
C ARG A 279 6.09 7.80 1.88
N PHE A 280 5.95 8.30 0.66
CA PHE A 280 5.39 9.60 0.36
C PHE A 280 4.10 9.42 -0.44
N VAL A 281 3.00 9.94 0.11
CA VAL A 281 1.69 9.95 -0.56
C VAL A 281 1.43 11.36 -1.06
N THR A 282 1.06 11.46 -2.33
CA THR A 282 0.71 12.73 -2.99
C THR A 282 -0.62 13.30 -2.48
N SER A 283 -1.05 14.44 -3.02
CA SER A 283 -2.02 15.31 -2.37
C SER A 283 -3.45 14.79 -2.31
N ASN A 284 -3.84 13.87 -3.20
CA ASN A 284 -5.23 13.41 -3.27
C ASN A 284 -5.56 12.32 -2.25
N VAL A 285 -5.67 12.73 -0.98
CA VAL A 285 -6.09 11.87 0.13
C VAL A 285 -7.49 12.29 0.58
N SER A 286 -8.43 11.33 0.64
CA SER A 286 -9.81 11.62 1.02
C SER A 286 -9.98 11.86 2.52
N VAL A 287 -9.32 11.05 3.35
CA VAL A 287 -9.43 11.15 4.81
C VAL A 287 -8.08 11.01 5.49
N TRP A 288 -7.93 11.69 6.62
CA TRP A 288 -6.75 11.62 7.48
C TRP A 288 -7.18 11.19 8.88
N PHE A 289 -6.71 10.03 9.34
CA PHE A 289 -7.11 9.46 10.62
C PHE A 289 -6.21 10.00 11.74
N ALA A 290 -6.71 10.94 12.54
CA ALA A 290 -5.92 11.65 13.56
C ALA A 290 -5.27 10.70 14.58
N ASP A 291 -6.02 9.70 15.05
CA ASP A 291 -5.55 8.73 16.05
C ASP A 291 -4.49 7.75 15.50
N HIS A 292 -4.26 7.76 14.18
CA HIS A 292 -3.30 6.88 13.51
C HIS A 292 -2.27 7.63 12.67
N SER A 293 -2.30 8.95 12.66
CA SER A 293 -1.43 9.78 11.85
C SER A 293 -0.65 10.74 12.74
N THR A 294 0.49 11.21 12.27
CA THR A 294 1.37 12.09 13.02
C THR A 294 1.07 13.54 12.63
N PRO A 295 0.59 14.42 13.53
CA PRO A 295 0.43 15.82 13.20
C PRO A 295 1.79 16.46 12.95
N ASN A 296 1.83 17.45 12.06
CA ASN A 296 3.07 18.19 11.82
C ASN A 296 3.28 19.21 12.95
N PRO A 297 4.40 19.16 13.71
CA PRO A 297 4.65 20.09 14.81
C PRO A 297 4.84 21.55 14.37
N LEU A 298 4.98 21.81 13.07
CA LEU A 298 5.04 23.14 12.49
C LEU A 298 3.65 23.72 12.14
N GLY A 299 2.57 23.00 12.47
CA GLY A 299 1.19 23.48 12.28
C GLY A 299 0.64 23.30 10.87
N ILE A 300 1.28 22.48 10.03
CA ILE A 300 0.72 22.12 8.72
C ILE A 300 -0.43 21.15 8.93
N GLU A 301 -1.61 21.51 8.43
CA GLU A 301 -2.81 20.69 8.53
C GLU A 301 -3.01 19.83 7.26
N PRO A 302 -3.64 18.65 7.38
CA PRO A 302 -4.00 17.85 6.23
C PRO A 302 -5.08 18.57 5.40
N ASN A 303 -5.01 18.49 4.07
CA ASN A 303 -6.11 18.93 3.20
C ASN A 303 -7.24 17.88 3.12
N ALA A 304 -6.96 16.65 3.55
CA ALA A 304 -7.93 15.57 3.65
C ALA A 304 -8.91 15.78 4.81
N LYS A 305 -10.07 15.13 4.76
CA LYS A 305 -11.02 15.18 5.87
C LYS A 305 -10.44 14.50 7.10
N ILE A 306 -10.28 15.25 8.20
CA ILE A 306 -9.82 14.70 9.48
C ILE A 306 -10.90 13.83 10.11
N ILE A 307 -10.52 12.62 10.52
CA ILE A 307 -11.37 11.65 11.22
C ILE A 307 -10.68 11.29 12.55
N TYR A 308 -11.42 11.38 13.64
CA TYR A 308 -10.97 10.97 14.97
C TYR A 308 -11.53 9.58 15.32
N GLY A 309 -10.89 8.92 16.28
CA GLY A 309 -11.22 7.55 16.65
C GLY A 309 -10.38 6.51 15.90
N SER A 310 -10.29 5.33 16.49
CA SER A 310 -9.53 4.22 15.95
C SER A 310 -10.15 3.74 14.62
N LYS A 311 -9.34 3.71 13.56
CA LYS A 311 -9.71 3.14 12.25
C LYS A 311 -9.97 1.63 12.32
N PHE A 312 -9.53 0.99 13.40
CA PHE A 312 -9.79 -0.43 13.67
C PHE A 312 -11.11 -0.64 14.41
N ASP A 313 -11.59 0.36 15.14
CA ASP A 313 -12.84 0.29 15.92
C ASP A 313 -14.05 0.87 15.17
N SER A 314 -15.25 0.48 15.57
CA SER A 314 -16.51 0.93 14.96
C SER A 314 -16.95 2.35 15.38
N SER A 315 -16.26 2.97 16.35
CA SER A 315 -16.58 4.30 16.88
C SER A 315 -15.57 5.33 16.35
N LEU A 316 -15.94 5.99 15.25
CA LEU A 316 -15.19 7.12 14.68
C LEU A 316 -15.94 8.42 15.04
N SER A 317 -15.23 9.53 15.35
CA SER A 317 -15.79 10.87 15.60
C SER A 317 -15.18 11.98 14.70
N TYR A 318 -15.81 13.17 14.63
CA TYR A 318 -15.45 14.30 13.74
C TYR A 318 -15.59 15.59 14.54
N ASN A 319 -14.63 16.51 14.38
CA ASN A 319 -14.80 17.88 14.86
C ASN A 319 -15.11 18.79 13.67
N PRO A 320 -16.21 19.58 13.71
CA PRO A 320 -16.67 20.43 12.63
C PRO A 320 -15.64 21.42 12.10
#